data_AF-A0A7W0RET5-F1
#
_entry.id   AF-A0A7W0RET5-F1
#
_cell.length_a   1.000
_cell.length_b   1.000
_cell.length_c   1.000
_cell.angle_alpha   90.00
_cell.angle_beta   90.00
_cell.angle_gamma   90.00
#
_symmetry.space_group_name_H-M   'P 1'
#
loop_
_entity.id
_entity.type
_entity.pdbx_description
1 polymer ?
#
loop_
_entity_poly.entity_id
_entity_poly.type
_entity_poly.pdbx_seq_one_letter_code
_entity_poly.pdbx_strand_id
1 'polypeptide(L)'
;LVQRSPSLAALAAPLPVRLHPSELARLGVEAGSEVRVSSRRGSVVLETVGDVGVPQGTAAITFNQPGPGAADLIDADATVTDVRIETLPGEGDPRG
;
A
#
# COMPACT_ATOMS: atom_id res chain seq x y z
N LEU A 1 -14.32 -5.23 -27.92
CA LEU A 1 -12.88 -5.06 -27.59
C LEU A 1 -12.69 -3.61 -27.15
N VAL A 2 -12.58 -3.33 -25.85
CA VAL A 2 -12.41 -1.95 -25.36
C VAL A 2 -10.92 -1.60 -25.44
N GLN A 3 -10.59 -0.62 -26.28
CA GLN A 3 -9.21 -0.17 -26.46
C GLN A 3 -8.79 0.73 -25.29
N ARG A 4 -7.60 0.47 -24.74
CA ARG A 4 -6.94 1.32 -23.75
C ARG A 4 -6.70 2.71 -24.36
N SER A 5 -7.37 3.74 -23.87
CA SER A 5 -7.09 5.13 -24.22
C SER A 5 -5.69 5.54 -23.72
N PRO A 6 -4.75 5.92 -24.60
CA PRO A 6 -3.39 6.34 -24.22
C PRO A 6 -3.35 7.55 -23.29
N SER A 7 -4.40 8.37 -23.31
CA SER A 7 -4.56 9.57 -22.47
C SER A 7 -4.54 9.30 -20.96
N LEU A 8 -4.75 8.06 -20.53
CA LEU A 8 -4.73 7.66 -19.11
C LEU A 8 -3.34 7.19 -18.63
N ALA A 9 -2.39 6.95 -19.54
CA ALA A 9 -1.10 6.36 -19.19
C ALA A 9 -0.17 7.34 -18.45
N ALA A 10 -0.27 8.64 -18.72
CA ALA A 10 0.58 9.66 -18.12
C ALA A 10 0.13 10.08 -16.70
N LEU A 11 -1.02 9.59 -16.22
CA LEU A 11 -1.56 9.90 -14.90
C LEU A 11 -1.33 8.78 -13.88
N ALA A 12 -0.47 7.81 -14.20
CA ALA A 12 -0.07 6.77 -13.26
C ALA A 12 0.74 7.40 -12.12
N ALA A 13 0.02 7.99 -11.17
CA ALA A 13 0.54 8.48 -9.92
C ALA A 13 1.19 7.30 -9.16
N PRO A 14 2.14 7.58 -8.24
CA PRO A 14 2.59 6.56 -7.29
C PRO A 14 1.39 5.85 -6.66
N LEU A 15 1.59 4.57 -6.32
CA LEU A 15 0.59 3.67 -5.74
C LEU A 15 0.77 3.63 -4.21
N PRO A 16 0.31 4.64 -3.45
CA PRO A 16 0.47 4.59 -2.01
C PRO A 16 -0.46 3.54 -1.40
N VAL A 17 -0.05 3.04 -0.24
CA VAL A 17 -0.99 2.43 0.71
C VAL A 17 -1.64 3.54 1.53
N ARG A 18 -2.96 3.64 1.44
CA ARG A 18 -3.75 4.59 2.22
C ARG A 18 -4.20 3.95 3.52
N LEU A 19 -3.98 4.66 4.62
CA LEU A 19 -4.33 4.24 5.97
C LEU A 19 -5.05 5.37 6.70
N HIS A 20 -5.91 5.02 7.65
CA HIS A 20 -6.42 6.01 8.57
C HIS A 20 -5.26 6.66 9.35
N PRO A 21 -5.25 7.99 9.59
CA PRO A 21 -4.13 8.64 10.28
C PRO A 21 -3.80 8.08 11.66
N SER A 22 -4.78 7.54 12.39
CA SER A 22 -4.53 6.84 13.67
C SER A 22 -3.72 5.55 13.51
N GLU A 23 -3.83 4.87 12.37
CA GLU A 23 -3.04 3.66 12.10
C GLU A 23 -1.59 4.02 11.77
N LEU A 24 -1.36 5.12 11.04
CA LEU A 24 -0.01 5.66 10.84
C LEU A 24 0.65 6.00 12.19
N ALA A 25 -0.07 6.68 13.06
CA ALA A 25 0.40 7.00 14.41
C ALA A 25 0.70 5.75 15.25
N ARG A 26 -0.12 4.69 15.14
CA ARG A 26 0.12 3.40 15.83
C ARG A 26 1.34 2.67 15.29
N LEU A 27 1.58 2.74 13.99
CA LEU A 27 2.75 2.18 13.33
C LEU A 27 4.02 3.01 13.57
N GLY A 28 3.89 4.25 14.04
CA GLY A 28 5.01 5.17 14.25
C GLY A 28 5.63 5.66 12.94
N VAL A 29 4.83 5.75 11.86
CA VAL A 29 5.27 6.22 10.55
C VAL A 29 4.53 7.49 10.15
N GLU A 30 5.23 8.38 9.47
CA GLU A 30 4.66 9.59 8.88
C GLU A 30 4.17 9.31 7.46
N ALA A 31 3.19 10.09 6.98
CA ALA A 31 2.82 10.05 5.57
C ALA A 31 4.04 10.37 4.68
N GLY A 32 4.21 9.62 3.59
CA GLY A 32 5.40 9.64 2.75
C GLY A 32 6.46 8.61 3.16
N SER A 33 6.30 7.91 4.29
CA SER A 33 7.23 6.83 4.68
C SER A 33 6.95 5.55 3.90
N GLU A 34 8.00 4.81 3.56
CA GLU A 34 7.88 3.48 2.99
C GLU A 34 7.58 2.42 4.05
N VAL A 35 6.61 1.56 3.76
CA VAL A 35 6.25 0.41 4.58
C VAL A 35 6.23 -0.86 3.75
N ARG A 36 6.54 -1.99 4.37
CA ARG A 36 6.29 -3.30 3.76
C ARG A 36 4.86 -3.73 4.06
N VAL A 37 4.09 -3.96 3.01
CA VAL A 37 2.76 -4.58 3.08
C VAL A 37 2.90 -6.03 2.66
N SER A 38 2.46 -6.95 3.51
CA SER A 38 2.55 -8.40 3.27
C SER A 38 1.18 -9.05 3.38
N SER A 39 0.98 -10.11 2.61
CA SER A 39 -0.21 -10.96 2.61
C SER A 39 0.24 -12.42 2.55
N ARG A 40 -0.71 -13.36 2.45
CA ARG A 40 -0.41 -14.77 2.19
C ARG A 40 0.25 -15.00 0.83
N ARG A 41 0.00 -14.14 -0.15
CA ARG A 41 0.50 -14.30 -1.53
C ARG A 41 1.91 -13.75 -1.72
N GLY A 42 2.25 -12.70 -1.00
CA GLY A 42 3.50 -11.98 -1.21
C GLY A 42 3.56 -10.68 -0.43
N SER A 43 4.56 -9.87 -0.75
CA SER A 43 4.80 -8.59 -0.10
C SER A 43 5.27 -7.53 -1.09
N VAL A 44 4.92 -6.29 -0.83
CA VAL A 44 5.29 -5.12 -1.61
C VAL A 44 5.67 -3.96 -0.69
N VAL A 45 6.62 -3.12 -1.11
CA VAL A 45 6.95 -1.88 -0.42
C VAL A 45 6.16 -0.75 -1.07
N LEU A 46 5.41 0.00 -0.26
CA LEU A 46 4.58 1.11 -0.72
C LEU A 46 4.78 2.32 0.19
N GLU A 47 4.69 3.51 -0.39
CA GLU A 47 4.62 4.77 0.35
C GLU A 47 3.28 4.88 1.10
N THR A 48 3.31 5.38 2.33
CA THR A 48 2.11 5.59 3.16
C THR A 48 1.45 6.93 2.91
N VAL A 49 0.11 6.95 2.84
CA VAL A 49 -0.68 8.19 2.82
C VAL A 49 -1.77 8.12 3.88
N GLY A 50 -1.92 9.19 4.65
CA GLY A 50 -3.01 9.34 5.60
C GLY A 50 -4.31 9.73 4.90
N ASP A 51 -5.40 9.00 5.15
CA ASP A 51 -6.72 9.26 4.56
C ASP A 51 -7.83 8.97 5.58
N VAL A 52 -8.55 10.02 6.00
CA VAL A 52 -9.67 9.90 6.96
C VAL A 52 -10.88 9.18 6.37
N GLY A 53 -10.95 9.03 5.04
CA GLY A 53 -11.98 8.26 4.35
C GLY A 53 -11.73 6.74 4.40
N VAL A 54 -10.54 6.30 4.80
CA VAL A 54 -10.23 4.88 5.00
C VAL A 54 -10.63 4.46 6.42
N PRO A 55 -11.45 3.41 6.59
CA PRO A 55 -11.80 2.88 7.90
C PRO A 55 -10.56 2.44 8.71
N GLN A 56 -10.60 2.64 10.03
CA GLN A 56 -9.57 2.14 10.92
C GLN A 56 -9.39 0.62 10.78
N GLY A 57 -8.14 0.14 10.88
CA GLY A 57 -7.80 -1.27 10.69
C GLY A 57 -7.88 -1.78 9.24
N THR A 58 -8.10 -0.89 8.27
CA THR A 58 -8.15 -1.23 6.83
C THR A 58 -7.04 -0.51 6.08
N ALA A 59 -6.54 -1.13 5.01
CA ALA A 59 -5.63 -0.53 4.05
C ALA A 59 -6.29 -0.44 2.68
N ALA A 60 -6.14 0.69 1.99
CA ALA A 60 -6.63 0.86 0.64
C ALA A 60 -5.47 1.06 -0.34
N ILE A 61 -5.43 0.23 -1.38
CA ILE A 61 -4.44 0.28 -2.47
C ILE A 61 -5.21 0.23 -3.78
N THR A 62 -4.92 1.16 -4.69
CA THR A 62 -5.56 1.18 -6.02
C THR A 62 -5.13 -0.06 -6.80
N PHE A 63 -6.10 -0.79 -7.36
CA PHE A 63 -5.84 -1.94 -8.23
C PHE A 63 -5.75 -1.52 -9.70
N ASN A 64 -5.14 -2.36 -10.55
CA ASN A 64 -5.01 -2.16 -12.00
C ASN A 64 -4.21 -0.91 -12.40
N GLN A 65 -3.18 -0.58 -11.61
CA GLN A 65 -2.17 0.40 -11.95
C GLN A 65 -0.85 -0.31 -12.28
N PRO A 66 0.02 0.26 -13.13
CA PRO A 66 1.32 -0.31 -13.43
C PRO A 66 2.23 -0.29 -12.20
N GLY A 67 3.07 -1.32 -12.05
CA GLY A 67 4.04 -1.44 -10.97
C GLY A 67 3.58 -2.31 -9.80
N PRO A 68 4.40 -2.42 -8.75
CA PRO A 68 4.07 -3.19 -7.56
C PRO A 68 2.85 -2.61 -6.83
N GLY A 69 1.93 -3.44 -6.35
CA GLY A 69 0.73 -2.96 -5.68
C GLY A 69 -0.26 -4.07 -5.28
N ALA A 70 -1.55 -3.76 -5.32
CA ALA A 70 -2.60 -4.67 -4.85
C ALA A 70 -2.59 -6.05 -5.55
N ALA A 71 -2.22 -6.09 -6.85
CA ALA A 71 -2.12 -7.34 -7.60
C ALA A 71 -1.06 -8.31 -7.05
N ASP A 72 -0.07 -7.81 -6.30
CA ASP A 72 0.95 -8.62 -5.65
C ASP A 72 0.44 -9.31 -4.37
N LEU A 73 -0.63 -8.77 -3.78
CA LEU A 73 -1.16 -9.17 -2.48
C LEU A 73 -2.46 -9.99 -2.56
N ILE A 74 -3.29 -9.77 -3.58
CA ILE A 74 -4.63 -10.38 -3.66
C ILE A 74 -4.55 -11.88 -3.88
N ASP A 75 -5.05 -12.63 -2.90
CA ASP A 75 -5.36 -14.06 -3.04
C ASP A 75 -6.76 -14.21 -3.66
N ALA A 76 -6.83 -14.76 -4.88
CA ALA A 76 -8.08 -14.87 -5.64
C ALA A 76 -9.06 -15.89 -5.04
N ASP A 77 -8.59 -16.79 -4.17
CA ASP A 77 -9.42 -17.79 -3.51
C ASP A 77 -9.98 -17.29 -2.17
N ALA A 78 -9.56 -16.09 -1.72
CA ALA A 78 -10.01 -15.48 -0.47
C ALA A 78 -11.00 -14.33 -0.72
N THR A 79 -12.09 -14.27 0.07
CA THR A 79 -13.06 -13.16 0.01
C THR A 79 -12.47 -11.83 0.51
N VAL A 80 -11.47 -11.90 1.40
CA VAL A 80 -10.78 -10.76 1.99
C VAL A 80 -9.28 -11.03 1.94
N THR A 81 -8.49 -10.03 1.54
CA THR A 81 -7.03 -10.08 1.63
C THR A 81 -6.60 -9.48 2.96
N ASP A 82 -6.24 -10.34 3.91
CA ASP A 82 -5.60 -9.90 5.14
C ASP A 82 -4.17 -9.42 4.83
N VAL A 83 -3.85 -8.22 5.31
CA VAL A 83 -2.52 -7.63 5.15
C VAL A 83 -1.88 -7.29 6.48
N ARG A 84 -0.57 -7.48 6.56
CA ARG A 84 0.27 -7.02 7.66
C ARG A 84 1.18 -5.91 7.16
N ILE A 85 1.25 -4.83 7.91
CA ILE A 85 2.05 -3.64 7.60
C ILE A 85 3.20 -3.54 8.58
N GLU A 86 4.41 -3.40 8.06
CA GLU A 86 5.63 -3.33 8.84
C GLU A 86 6.46 -2.12 8.41
N THR A 87 7.02 -1.42 9.39
CA THR A 87 7.96 -0.33 9.13
C THR A 87 9.25 -0.90 8.57
N LEU A 88 9.83 -0.23 7.57
CA LEU A 88 11.18 -0.58 7.14
C LEU A 88 12.19 -0.07 8.19
N PRO A 89 13.30 -0.80 8.42
CA PRO A 89 14.40 -0.25 9.20
C PRO A 89 14.87 1.03 8.51
N GLY A 90 14.83 2.16 9.22
CA GLY A 90 15.41 3.39 8.70
C GLY A 90 16.90 3.19 8.46
N GLU A 91 17.43 3.75 7.37
CA GLU A 91 18.87 3.90 7.20
C GLU A 91 19.37 4.87 8.29
N GLY A 92 19.69 4.32 9.47
CA GLY A 92 20.02 5.08 10.67
C GLY A 92 19.52 4.55 12.00
N ASP A 93 19.14 3.27 12.16
CA ASP A 93 18.95 2.67 13.48
C ASP A 93 20.32 2.29 14.10
N PRO A 94 20.79 2.96 15.18
CA PRO A 94 22.08 2.67 15.82
C PRO A 94 22.02 1.49 16.81
N ARG A 95 21.02 0.61 16.77
CA ARG A 95 20.97 -0.58 17.64
C ARG A 95 21.46 -1.83 16.92
N GLY A 96 22.78 -1.89 16.72
CA GLY A 96 23.57 -3.10 16.50
C GLY A 96 24.58 -3.27 17.62
#